data_AF-A0A8E5HIE3-F1
#
_entry.id   AF-A0A8E5HIE3-F1
#
_cell.length_a   1.000
_cell.length_b   1.000
_cell.length_c   1.000
_cell.angle_alpha   90.00
_cell.angle_beta   90.00
_cell.angle_gamma   90.00
#
_symmetry.space_group_name_H-M   'P 1'
#
loop_
_entity.id
_entity.type
_entity.pdbx_description
1 polymer ?
#
loop_
_entity_poly.entity_id
_entity_poly.type
_entity_poly.pdbx_seq_one_letter_code
_entity_poly.pdbx_strand_id
1 'polypeptide(L)'
;MYIMNESETTHELTEFLQLLSLDDQAIDESEVNNTPVFTEAVRQSALAGEAKDGSGLTQYGLLGADVPKLRGYKVVDGAPSQQAPFIYYNIKAPSSVFICGSQGSGKSHTLSCLLENFLIPSQANRLPEPLTGIVFHFDPFLSEDRGNPCEAAYLSSHPQVKVRVLCPPTNVGPIKRAYKGLPNVDVQELRLGQGSLTTRRMLDLMAVSPGPDGSLPLYCQIVIRILRDLRIKQQLSGGGFNYGEFKQELSRQNLTPGQKGPLEQRLDTLESFMAKEDVEGRLRTVCANKTATTWMPKAGHLTIVDLSCPTVTAESACAMFNICLSLFLEQDTLVGRVVALDEAHKYMTDGGESQALTEALLSSIRLQRHLGTRLLIATQEPTISPKLLDLCSVTIVHRFSSPAWLETLKRHLAAATAGVILGTGGYREPVGALMDRIVALRQGEALLFSPSAIVDIGNGIMKHGTTQNGQNGCTNGAGSANGEHDVGTDQRVVHLGQGIIHIRVRKRITQDGGKSVMAG
;
A
#
# COMPACT_ATOMS: atom_id res chain seq x y z
N MET A 1 -23.63 -57.37 -2.73
CA MET A 1 -23.33 -56.77 -1.42
C MET A 1 -21.84 -56.93 -1.22
N TYR A 2 -21.05 -55.95 -1.68
CA TYR A 2 -19.59 -55.99 -1.55
C TYR A 2 -19.25 -55.63 -0.10
N ILE A 3 -18.75 -56.61 0.65
CA ILE A 3 -18.20 -56.39 1.99
C ILE A 3 -16.76 -55.90 1.75
N MET A 4 -16.54 -54.59 1.83
CA MET A 4 -15.19 -54.03 1.90
C MET A 4 -14.56 -54.50 3.22
N ASN A 5 -13.32 -54.99 3.15
CA ASN A 5 -12.54 -55.40 4.32
C ASN A 5 -12.29 -54.20 5.25
N GLU A 6 -12.59 -54.34 6.53
CA GLU A 6 -12.36 -53.31 7.57
C GLU A 6 -10.88 -52.89 7.69
N SER A 7 -9.94 -53.73 7.24
CA SER A 7 -8.50 -53.44 7.24
C SER A 7 -8.05 -52.52 6.10
N GLU A 8 -8.72 -52.55 4.94
CA GLU A 8 -8.40 -51.64 3.83
C GLU A 8 -8.94 -50.23 4.11
N THR A 9 -10.12 -50.15 4.72
CA THR A 9 -10.75 -48.88 5.12
C THR A 9 -9.99 -48.15 6.22
N THR A 10 -9.34 -48.88 7.13
CA THR A 10 -8.49 -48.29 8.18
C THR A 10 -7.12 -47.81 7.65
N HIS A 11 -6.57 -48.47 6.63
CA HIS A 11 -5.37 -48.01 5.94
C HIS A 11 -5.64 -46.73 5.13
N GLU A 12 -6.72 -46.71 4.35
CA GLU A 12 -7.16 -45.51 3.61
C GLU A 12 -7.44 -44.33 4.55
N LEU A 13 -8.09 -44.57 5.70
CA LEU A 13 -8.34 -43.53 6.69
C LEU A 13 -7.04 -42.99 7.30
N THR A 14 -6.03 -43.83 7.51
CA THR A 14 -4.72 -43.42 8.04
C THR A 14 -3.94 -42.59 7.02
N GLU A 15 -3.97 -42.97 5.74
CA GLU A 15 -3.41 -42.18 4.64
C GLU A 15 -4.15 -40.85 4.49
N PHE A 16 -5.49 -40.83 4.59
CA PHE A 16 -6.26 -39.58 4.60
C PHE A 16 -5.92 -38.70 5.80
N LEU A 17 -5.73 -39.27 7.00
CA LEU A 17 -5.32 -38.52 8.18
C LEU A 17 -3.89 -38.00 8.08
N GLN A 18 -2.97 -38.71 7.39
CA GLN A 18 -1.63 -38.21 7.09
C GLN A 18 -1.64 -37.09 6.04
N LEU A 19 -2.55 -37.15 5.05
CA LEU A 19 -2.76 -36.06 4.10
C LEU A 19 -3.40 -34.83 4.77
N LEU A 20 -4.11 -35.02 5.88
CA LEU A 20 -4.72 -33.96 6.68
C LEU A 20 -3.87 -33.53 7.88
N SER A 21 -2.79 -34.25 8.20
CA SER A 21 -1.85 -33.87 9.26
C SER A 21 -1.03 -32.70 8.75
N LEU A 22 -1.46 -31.51 9.13
CA LEU A 22 -0.74 -30.28 8.88
C LEU A 22 0.43 -30.20 9.86
N ASP A 23 1.59 -29.80 9.36
CA ASP A 23 2.69 -29.38 10.21
C ASP A 23 2.33 -28.00 10.77
N ASP A 24 1.63 -28.00 11.91
CA ASP A 24 1.17 -26.79 12.60
C ASP A 24 2.34 -25.82 12.88
N GLN A 25 3.56 -26.32 13.11
CA GLN A 25 4.74 -25.49 13.35
C GLN A 25 5.21 -24.79 12.06
N ALA A 26 5.30 -25.53 10.95
CA ALA A 26 5.65 -24.93 9.66
C ALA A 26 4.59 -23.92 9.18
N ILE A 27 3.31 -24.15 9.49
CA ILE A 27 2.23 -23.20 9.22
C ILE A 27 2.40 -21.94 10.06
N ASP A 28 2.60 -22.09 11.37
CA ASP A 28 2.77 -20.97 12.28
C ASP A 28 4.00 -20.10 11.92
N GLU A 29 5.12 -20.71 11.53
CA GLU A 29 6.28 -19.99 11.02
C GLU A 29 5.97 -19.23 9.71
N SER A 30 5.24 -19.86 8.80
CA SER A 30 4.79 -19.22 7.56
C SER A 30 3.86 -18.04 7.84
N GLU A 31 2.94 -18.18 8.80
CA GLU A 31 2.03 -17.11 9.22
C GLU A 31 2.79 -15.94 9.86
N VAL A 32 3.77 -16.21 10.74
CA VAL A 32 4.64 -15.19 11.33
C VAL A 32 5.43 -14.45 10.25
N ASN A 33 5.96 -15.15 9.25
CA ASN A 33 6.71 -14.52 8.17
C ASN A 33 5.85 -13.62 7.27
N ASN A 34 4.56 -13.93 7.15
CA ASN A 34 3.62 -13.24 6.27
C ASN A 34 2.71 -12.22 7.00
N THR A 35 2.74 -12.15 8.33
CA THR A 35 1.91 -11.21 9.08
C THR A 35 2.32 -9.76 8.79
N PRO A 36 1.38 -8.84 8.50
CA PRO A 36 1.72 -7.46 8.17
C PRO A 36 2.15 -6.64 9.40
N VAL A 37 1.68 -7.00 10.59
CA VAL A 37 1.92 -6.29 11.85
C VAL A 37 2.11 -7.31 12.96
N PHE A 38 3.09 -7.08 13.83
CA PHE A 38 3.35 -7.95 14.97
C PHE A 38 3.89 -7.19 16.19
N THR A 39 3.78 -7.79 17.37
CA THR A 39 4.24 -7.21 18.65
C THR A 39 5.69 -7.61 18.98
N GLU A 40 6.26 -6.98 20.01
CA GLU A 40 7.59 -7.36 20.52
C GLU A 40 7.70 -8.84 20.90
N ALA A 41 6.66 -9.43 21.51
CA ALA A 41 6.67 -10.84 21.88
C ALA A 41 6.93 -11.76 20.67
N VAL A 42 6.20 -11.50 19.58
CA VAL A 42 6.36 -12.23 18.31
C VAL A 42 7.74 -12.02 17.71
N ARG A 43 8.25 -10.78 17.74
CA ARG A 43 9.59 -10.45 17.25
C ARG A 43 10.67 -11.25 17.98
N GLN A 44 10.59 -11.33 19.31
CA GLN A 44 11.58 -12.04 20.13
C GLN A 44 11.55 -13.54 19.87
N SER A 45 10.35 -14.11 19.75
CA SER A 45 10.20 -15.53 19.42
C SER A 45 10.75 -15.84 18.03
N ALA A 46 10.43 -15.02 17.02
CA ALA A 46 10.94 -15.20 15.67
C ALA A 46 12.47 -15.08 15.61
N LEU A 47 13.08 -14.16 16.37
CA LEU A 47 14.54 -14.03 16.44
C LEU A 47 15.21 -15.20 17.17
N ALA A 48 14.55 -15.79 18.16
CA ALA A 48 15.04 -17.02 18.80
C ALA A 48 14.98 -18.22 17.84
N GLY A 49 13.99 -18.26 16.94
CA GLY A 49 13.87 -19.24 15.86
C GLY A 49 14.87 -19.04 14.71
N GLU A 50 15.13 -17.80 14.29
CA GLU A 50 16.08 -17.48 13.20
C GLU A 50 17.48 -18.04 13.42
N ALA A 51 17.92 -18.16 14.69
CA ALA A 51 19.21 -18.72 15.05
C ALA A 51 19.34 -20.23 14.75
N LYS A 52 18.22 -20.93 14.47
CA LYS A 52 18.19 -22.36 14.20
C LYS A 52 18.12 -22.67 12.70
N ASP A 53 17.25 -22.01 11.92
CA ASP A 53 16.94 -22.43 10.54
C ASP A 53 16.99 -21.31 9.46
N GLY A 54 17.32 -20.06 9.83
CA GLY A 54 17.43 -18.95 8.86
C GLY A 54 16.12 -18.48 8.21
N SER A 55 14.98 -19.09 8.56
CA SER A 55 13.61 -18.61 8.28
C SER A 55 13.17 -17.65 9.39
N GLY A 56 12.71 -16.44 9.03
CA GLY A 56 12.22 -15.49 10.03
C GLY A 56 11.93 -14.07 9.52
N LEU A 57 11.61 -13.20 10.49
CA LEU A 57 11.35 -11.78 10.33
C LEU A 57 12.64 -11.01 9.99
N THR A 58 13.11 -11.17 8.77
CA THR A 58 14.39 -10.60 8.31
C THR A 58 14.31 -9.10 7.99
N GLN A 59 13.12 -8.57 7.65
CA GLN A 59 12.92 -7.13 7.44
C GLN A 59 11.66 -6.59 8.10
N TYR A 60 11.81 -5.66 9.03
CA TYR A 60 10.70 -5.04 9.75
C TYR A 60 11.08 -3.67 10.30
N GLY A 61 10.09 -2.84 10.60
CA GLY A 61 10.30 -1.52 11.19
C GLY A 61 9.30 -1.19 12.28
N LEU A 62 9.74 -0.47 13.30
CA LEU A 62 8.90 0.03 14.38
C LEU A 62 7.84 0.96 13.78
N LEU A 63 6.58 0.64 14.00
CA LEU A 63 5.44 1.48 13.63
C LEU A 63 5.10 2.44 14.77
N GLY A 64 5.11 1.93 16.01
CA GLY A 64 4.70 2.67 17.17
C GLY A 64 4.64 1.83 18.43
N ALA A 65 3.84 2.29 19.39
CA ALA A 65 3.63 1.58 20.64
C ALA A 65 2.15 1.55 21.03
N ASP A 66 1.72 0.45 21.64
CA ASP A 66 0.42 0.27 22.29
C ASP A 66 0.31 1.24 23.48
N VAL A 67 -0.60 2.23 23.37
CA VAL A 67 -0.71 3.36 24.31
C VAL A 67 -1.05 2.91 25.73
N PRO A 68 -2.08 2.04 25.95
CA PRO A 68 -2.31 1.42 27.25
C PRO A 68 -1.07 0.81 27.90
N LYS A 69 -0.31 -0.01 27.16
CA LYS A 69 0.91 -0.67 27.67
C LYS A 69 2.04 0.33 27.93
N LEU A 70 2.15 1.36 27.09
CA LEU A 70 3.20 2.38 27.17
C LEU A 70 3.12 3.22 28.45
N ARG A 71 1.92 3.52 28.97
CA ARG A 71 1.73 4.40 30.15
C ARG A 71 2.34 3.85 31.44
N GLY A 72 2.53 2.53 31.53
CA GLY A 72 3.11 1.86 32.71
C GLY A 72 4.45 1.17 32.44
N TYR A 73 4.97 1.26 31.21
CA TYR A 73 6.19 0.55 30.82
C TYR A 73 7.44 1.21 31.42
N LYS A 74 8.23 0.41 32.15
CA LYS A 74 9.55 0.79 32.66
C LYS A 74 10.61 -0.09 32.02
N VAL A 75 11.70 0.52 31.60
CA VAL A 75 12.87 -0.22 31.12
C VAL A 75 13.56 -0.83 32.34
N VAL A 76 13.57 -2.16 32.41
CA VAL A 76 14.29 -2.93 33.43
C VAL A 76 15.38 -3.73 32.71
N ASP A 77 16.64 -3.52 33.08
CA ASP A 77 17.82 -4.27 32.67
C ASP A 77 17.97 -4.60 31.16
N GLY A 78 18.13 -3.55 30.34
CA GLY A 78 18.83 -3.62 29.04
C GLY A 78 18.13 -4.35 27.88
N ALA A 79 17.11 -5.16 28.13
CA ALA A 79 16.34 -5.86 27.10
C ALA A 79 14.83 -5.61 27.28
N PRO A 80 14.08 -5.35 26.20
CA PRO A 80 12.63 -5.24 26.29
C PRO A 80 12.04 -6.58 26.74
N SER A 81 11.19 -6.58 27.78
CA SER A 81 10.37 -7.75 28.13
C SER A 81 9.45 -8.15 26.97
N GLN A 82 9.01 -9.40 26.88
CA GLN A 82 7.94 -9.82 25.95
C GLN A 82 6.67 -8.95 26.03
N GLN A 83 6.41 -8.35 27.20
CA GLN A 83 5.30 -7.42 27.42
C GLN A 83 5.55 -5.98 26.93
N ALA A 84 6.65 -5.72 26.22
CA ALA A 84 6.95 -4.37 25.75
C ALA A 84 5.85 -3.85 24.82
N PRO A 85 5.58 -2.53 24.83
CA PRO A 85 4.46 -1.96 24.11
C PRO A 85 4.70 -1.85 22.61
N PHE A 86 5.84 -2.33 22.08
CA PHE A 86 6.26 -2.04 20.71
C PHE A 86 5.47 -2.83 19.68
N ILE A 87 5.10 -2.13 18.60
CA ILE A 87 4.37 -2.66 17.46
C ILE A 87 5.22 -2.42 16.22
N TYR A 88 5.46 -3.49 15.48
CA TYR A 88 6.28 -3.51 14.29
C TYR A 88 5.41 -3.75 13.06
N TYR A 89 5.90 -3.23 11.95
CA TYR A 89 5.36 -3.45 10.62
C TYR A 89 6.32 -4.34 9.84
N ASN A 90 5.81 -5.40 9.24
CA ASN A 90 6.58 -6.32 8.44
C ASN A 90 6.88 -5.70 7.08
N ILE A 91 8.16 -5.43 6.82
CA ILE A 91 8.60 -4.85 5.56
C ILE A 91 8.82 -5.94 4.53
N LYS A 92 9.09 -7.19 4.91
CA LYS A 92 9.34 -8.28 3.97
C LYS A 92 8.05 -8.79 3.30
N ALA A 93 6.96 -8.90 4.04
CA ALA A 93 5.68 -9.37 3.52
C ALA A 93 4.96 -8.27 2.70
N PRO A 94 4.53 -8.56 1.45
CA PRO A 94 3.64 -7.68 0.70
C PRO A 94 2.32 -7.46 1.44
N SER A 95 1.93 -6.19 1.58
CA SER A 95 0.72 -5.81 2.32
C SER A 95 0.15 -4.48 1.84
N SER A 96 -1.12 -4.27 2.17
CA SER A 96 -1.91 -3.09 1.82
C SER A 96 -2.36 -2.38 3.09
N VAL A 97 -2.14 -1.06 3.16
CA VAL A 97 -2.44 -0.22 4.32
C VAL A 97 -3.37 0.92 3.91
N PHE A 98 -4.51 1.03 4.58
CA PHE A 98 -5.43 2.15 4.47
C PHE A 98 -5.27 3.09 5.66
N ILE A 99 -5.04 4.38 5.43
CA ILE A 99 -4.82 5.39 6.45
C ILE A 99 -5.88 6.48 6.29
N CYS A 100 -6.71 6.70 7.31
CA CYS A 100 -7.75 7.73 7.27
C CYS A 100 -7.83 8.57 8.54
N GLY A 101 -8.50 9.74 8.44
CA GLY A 101 -8.60 10.72 9.53
C GLY A 101 -8.67 12.17 9.05
N SER A 102 -9.10 13.09 9.91
CA SER A 102 -9.25 14.50 9.54
C SER A 102 -7.89 15.16 9.22
N GLN A 103 -7.90 16.31 8.56
CA GLN A 103 -6.69 17.10 8.35
C GLN A 103 -5.97 17.39 9.69
N GLY A 104 -4.64 17.30 9.70
CA GLY A 104 -3.82 17.53 10.90
C GLY A 104 -3.88 16.44 11.98
N SER A 105 -4.60 15.33 11.75
CA SER A 105 -4.74 14.24 12.74
C SER A 105 -3.49 13.34 12.87
N GLY A 106 -2.61 13.34 11.86
CA GLY A 106 -1.38 12.54 11.85
C GLY A 106 -1.26 11.54 10.68
N LYS A 107 -2.19 11.55 9.72
CA LYS A 107 -2.19 10.65 8.54
C LYS A 107 -0.87 10.67 7.75
N SER A 108 -0.50 11.84 7.25
CA SER A 108 0.69 12.04 6.40
C SER A 108 1.98 11.76 7.17
N HIS A 109 1.97 11.98 8.49
CA HIS A 109 3.02 11.53 9.39
C HIS A 109 3.12 10.00 9.44
N THR A 110 2.02 9.26 9.58
CA THR A 110 2.02 7.78 9.51
C THR A 110 2.48 7.28 8.15
N LEU A 111 1.98 7.86 7.06
CA LEU A 111 2.42 7.52 5.70
C LEU A 111 3.93 7.69 5.56
N SER A 112 4.46 8.82 6.00
CA SER A 112 5.90 9.11 5.99
C SER A 112 6.69 8.15 6.88
N CYS A 113 6.21 7.80 8.08
CA CYS A 113 6.88 6.82 8.96
C CYS A 113 6.95 5.42 8.32
N LEU A 114 5.91 5.00 7.60
CA LEU A 114 5.93 3.74 6.85
C LEU A 114 6.92 3.82 5.68
N LEU A 115 6.93 4.92 4.92
CA LEU A 115 7.90 5.15 3.86
C LEU A 115 9.35 5.18 4.38
N GLU A 116 9.60 5.78 5.55
CA GLU A 116 10.90 5.74 6.21
C GLU A 116 11.32 4.29 6.52
N ASN A 117 10.40 3.47 7.02
CA ASN A 117 10.66 2.06 7.27
C ASN A 117 11.00 1.29 5.99
N PHE A 118 10.43 1.67 4.83
CA PHE A 118 10.73 1.00 3.55
C PHE A 118 12.03 1.44 2.89
N LEU A 119 12.47 2.68 3.13
CA LEU A 119 13.54 3.32 2.34
C LEU A 119 14.84 3.56 3.12
N ILE A 120 14.77 3.65 4.45
CA ILE A 120 15.88 4.12 5.28
C ILE A 120 16.26 3.05 6.30
N PRO A 121 17.44 2.42 6.18
CA PRO A 121 18.02 1.63 7.27
C PRO A 121 18.28 2.54 8.47
N SER A 122 17.69 2.23 9.63
CA SER A 122 17.78 3.09 10.81
C SER A 122 17.69 2.31 12.11
N GLN A 123 17.92 2.96 13.24
CA GLN A 123 17.70 2.38 14.58
C GLN A 123 16.25 1.90 14.83
N ALA A 124 15.29 2.35 14.01
CA ALA A 124 13.90 1.97 14.12
C ALA A 124 13.55 0.69 13.33
N ASN A 125 14.48 0.11 12.57
CA ASN A 125 14.18 -1.04 11.71
C ASN A 125 15.37 -2.00 11.52
N ARG A 126 15.06 -3.19 10.99
CA ARG A 126 16.00 -4.10 10.34
C ARG A 126 15.65 -4.07 8.86
N LEU A 127 16.47 -3.42 8.04
CA LEU A 127 16.22 -3.23 6.60
C LEU A 127 17.51 -3.52 5.80
N PRO A 128 17.83 -4.81 5.55
CA PRO A 128 18.98 -5.17 4.73
C PRO A 128 18.79 -4.79 3.26
N GLU A 129 17.56 -4.90 2.73
CA GLU A 129 17.24 -4.52 1.35
C GLU A 129 16.20 -3.39 1.32
N PRO A 130 16.63 -2.12 1.18
CA PRO A 130 15.73 -0.99 1.00
C PRO A 130 14.90 -1.10 -0.28
N LEU A 131 13.63 -0.73 -0.19
CA LEU A 131 12.69 -0.78 -1.30
C LEU A 131 12.88 0.42 -2.24
N THR A 132 12.20 0.38 -3.38
CA THR A 132 11.96 1.55 -4.23
C THR A 132 10.51 2.00 -4.05
N GLY A 133 10.29 3.32 -3.95
CA GLY A 133 8.98 3.90 -3.69
C GLY A 133 8.46 4.77 -4.82
N ILE A 134 7.13 4.77 -5.02
CA ILE A 134 6.42 5.79 -5.80
C ILE A 134 5.29 6.40 -4.96
N VAL A 135 5.17 7.73 -4.96
CA VAL A 135 4.10 8.48 -4.29
C VAL A 135 3.32 9.27 -5.33
N PHE A 136 2.00 9.16 -5.33
CA PHE A 136 1.09 9.98 -6.12
C PHE A 136 0.56 11.13 -5.27
N HIS A 137 0.82 12.35 -5.74
CA HIS A 137 0.42 13.58 -5.06
C HIS A 137 -0.24 14.55 -6.04
N PHE A 138 -1.39 15.08 -5.63
CA PHE A 138 -2.13 16.09 -6.39
C PHE A 138 -2.79 17.07 -5.42
N ASP A 139 -2.46 18.34 -5.56
CA ASP A 139 -3.07 19.44 -4.85
C ASP A 139 -3.67 20.46 -5.83
N PRO A 140 -5.00 20.61 -5.89
CA PRO A 140 -5.65 21.54 -6.80
C PRO A 140 -5.42 23.02 -6.43
N PHE A 141 -4.93 23.30 -5.22
CA PHE A 141 -4.78 24.67 -4.70
C PHE A 141 -3.36 25.24 -4.85
N LEU A 142 -2.51 24.61 -5.66
CA LEU A 142 -1.15 25.10 -5.89
C LEU A 142 -1.18 26.39 -6.71
N SER A 143 -0.75 27.50 -6.09
CA SER A 143 -0.64 28.81 -6.74
C SER A 143 0.76 29.02 -7.32
N GLU A 144 0.90 29.86 -8.36
CA GLU A 144 2.19 30.09 -9.05
C GLU A 144 3.32 30.57 -8.12
N ASP A 145 2.97 31.22 -7.00
CA ASP A 145 3.89 31.81 -6.02
C ASP A 145 3.94 31.08 -4.66
N ARG A 146 2.97 30.21 -4.36
CA ARG A 146 2.94 29.42 -3.11
C ARG A 146 2.42 28.02 -3.39
N GLY A 147 3.30 27.05 -3.17
CA GLY A 147 2.99 25.63 -3.17
C GLY A 147 3.78 24.94 -2.08
N ASN A 148 3.10 24.09 -1.31
CA ASN A 148 3.79 23.22 -0.37
C ASN A 148 4.27 21.98 -1.12
N PRO A 149 5.52 21.54 -0.92
CA PRO A 149 5.96 20.26 -1.45
C PRO A 149 5.15 19.13 -0.80
N CYS A 150 5.02 18.01 -1.50
CA CYS A 150 4.48 16.78 -0.92
C CYS A 150 5.20 16.46 0.39
N GLU A 151 4.48 16.12 1.45
CA GLU A 151 5.08 15.87 2.77
C GLU A 151 6.09 14.72 2.76
N ALA A 152 5.89 13.73 1.89
CA ALA A 152 6.83 12.63 1.67
C ALA A 152 8.18 13.09 1.11
N ALA A 153 8.25 14.27 0.50
CA ALA A 153 9.50 14.82 -0.02
C ALA A 153 10.51 15.14 1.08
N TYR A 154 10.05 15.37 2.31
CA TYR A 154 10.94 15.62 3.45
C TYR A 154 11.75 14.39 3.89
N LEU A 155 11.43 13.19 3.38
CA LEU A 155 12.31 12.02 3.53
C LEU A 155 13.72 12.26 2.95
N SER A 156 13.82 13.17 1.98
CA SER A 156 15.09 13.60 1.36
C SER A 156 16.09 14.24 2.33
N SER A 157 15.62 14.67 3.52
CA SER A 157 16.49 15.15 4.60
C SER A 157 17.44 14.08 5.14
N HIS A 158 17.17 12.79 4.87
CA HIS A 158 18.11 11.72 5.16
C HIS A 158 19.09 11.50 3.99
N PRO A 159 20.41 11.42 4.23
CA PRO A 159 21.42 11.34 3.16
C PRO A 159 21.36 10.07 2.31
N GLN A 160 20.77 8.99 2.85
CA GLN A 160 20.63 7.71 2.13
C GLN A 160 19.43 7.67 1.18
N VAL A 161 18.53 8.66 1.22
CA VAL A 161 17.34 8.70 0.35
C VAL A 161 17.53 9.72 -0.75
N LYS A 162 17.27 9.29 -1.97
CA LYS A 162 17.16 10.20 -3.12
C LYS A 162 15.71 10.34 -3.51
N VAL A 163 15.22 11.58 -3.50
CA VAL A 163 13.85 11.89 -3.91
C VAL A 163 13.89 12.46 -5.33
N ARG A 164 13.13 11.85 -6.22
CA ARG A 164 12.91 12.32 -7.58
C ARG A 164 11.47 12.80 -7.69
N VAL A 165 11.25 14.01 -8.16
CA VAL A 165 9.91 14.56 -8.38
C VAL A 165 9.65 14.63 -9.88
N LEU A 166 8.61 13.95 -10.33
CA LEU A 166 8.10 13.99 -11.69
C LEU A 166 6.89 14.92 -11.75
N CYS A 167 6.93 15.91 -12.62
CA CYS A 167 5.90 16.92 -12.73
C CYS A 167 5.41 17.14 -14.16
N PRO A 168 4.20 17.69 -14.37
CA PRO A 168 3.72 18.06 -15.68
C PRO A 168 4.67 19.06 -16.34
N PRO A 169 4.92 18.95 -17.66
CA PRO A 169 5.73 19.92 -18.38
C PRO A 169 5.23 21.37 -18.27
N THR A 170 3.94 21.56 -18.00
CA THR A 170 3.30 22.87 -17.84
C THR A 170 3.59 23.54 -16.48
N ASN A 171 4.12 22.83 -15.48
CA ASN A 171 4.29 23.39 -14.11
C ASN A 171 5.67 23.16 -13.47
N VAL A 172 6.72 22.95 -14.27
CA VAL A 172 8.06 22.64 -13.77
C VAL A 172 8.65 23.76 -12.92
N GLY A 173 8.44 25.01 -13.30
CA GLY A 173 9.00 26.19 -12.62
C GLY A 173 8.50 26.33 -11.17
N PRO A 174 7.16 26.42 -10.95
CA PRO A 174 6.58 26.47 -9.61
C PRO A 174 6.96 25.26 -8.74
N ILE A 175 6.94 24.03 -9.29
CA ILE A 175 7.33 22.83 -8.54
C ILE A 175 8.81 22.88 -8.16
N LYS A 176 9.71 23.27 -9.07
CA LYS A 176 11.13 23.48 -8.71
C LYS A 176 11.32 24.48 -7.58
N ARG A 177 10.51 25.54 -7.52
CA ARG A 177 10.54 26.51 -6.42
C ARG A 177 10.04 25.91 -5.10
N ALA A 178 8.91 25.19 -5.14
CA ALA A 178 8.32 24.56 -3.96
C ALA A 178 9.26 23.55 -3.27
N TYR A 179 10.04 22.81 -4.07
CA TYR A 179 10.97 21.79 -3.56
C TYR A 179 12.41 22.29 -3.34
N LYS A 180 12.73 23.55 -3.70
CA LYS A 180 14.10 24.11 -3.65
C LYS A 180 14.75 24.04 -2.26
N GLY A 181 13.95 24.09 -1.20
CA GLY A 181 14.44 24.06 0.18
C GLY A 181 14.83 22.67 0.70
N LEU A 182 14.58 21.61 -0.07
CA LEU A 182 14.82 20.23 0.36
C LEU A 182 16.15 19.71 -0.21
N PRO A 183 17.00 19.08 0.61
CA PRO A 183 18.23 18.44 0.13
C PRO A 183 17.89 17.19 -0.68
N ASN A 184 18.79 16.69 -1.54
CA ASN A 184 18.62 15.40 -2.25
C ASN A 184 17.32 15.23 -3.07
N VAL A 185 16.70 16.35 -3.49
CA VAL A 185 15.54 16.36 -4.38
C VAL A 185 15.98 16.73 -5.81
N ASP A 186 15.58 15.92 -6.78
CA ASP A 186 15.73 16.23 -8.20
C ASP A 186 14.35 16.33 -8.88
N VAL A 187 14.06 17.48 -9.48
CA VAL A 187 12.77 17.75 -10.13
C VAL A 187 12.92 17.66 -11.65
N GLN A 188 12.16 16.75 -12.25
CA GLN A 188 12.19 16.42 -13.68
C GLN A 188 10.79 16.50 -14.30
N GLU A 189 10.75 16.74 -15.61
CA GLU A 189 9.52 16.63 -16.40
C GLU A 189 9.08 15.16 -16.51
N LEU A 190 7.78 14.92 -16.35
CA LEU A 190 7.15 13.65 -16.70
C LEU A 190 6.97 13.60 -18.22
N ARG A 191 7.73 12.70 -18.85
CA ARG A 191 7.78 12.52 -20.30
C ARG A 191 7.77 11.03 -20.64
N LEU A 192 6.78 10.59 -21.41
CA LEU A 192 6.64 9.21 -21.82
C LEU A 192 7.43 8.96 -23.11
N GLY A 193 8.31 7.97 -23.10
CA GLY A 193 8.96 7.51 -24.34
C GLY A 193 8.00 6.65 -25.16
N GLN A 194 8.18 6.60 -26.47
CA GLN A 194 7.35 5.78 -27.37
C GLN A 194 7.35 4.29 -27.00
N GLY A 195 8.44 3.77 -26.44
CA GLY A 195 8.51 2.38 -25.94
C GLY A 195 7.60 2.10 -24.75
N SER A 196 7.19 3.15 -24.03
CA SER A 196 6.25 3.08 -22.92
C SER A 196 4.79 3.18 -23.37
N LEU A 197 4.51 3.50 -24.63
CA LEU A 197 3.16 3.67 -25.14
C LEU A 197 2.56 2.32 -25.54
N THR A 198 1.48 1.95 -24.85
CA THR A 198 0.60 0.84 -25.24
C THR A 198 -0.70 1.41 -25.79
N THR A 199 -1.48 0.61 -26.53
CA THR A 199 -2.80 1.02 -27.02
C THR A 199 -3.67 1.59 -25.90
N ARG A 200 -3.66 0.96 -24.73
CA ARG A 200 -4.40 1.42 -23.55
C ARG A 200 -3.89 2.78 -23.08
N ARG A 201 -2.58 2.92 -22.82
CA ARG A 201 -1.99 4.20 -22.36
C ARG A 201 -2.22 5.34 -23.34
N MET A 202 -2.17 5.07 -24.65
CA MET A 202 -2.48 6.10 -25.65
C MET A 202 -3.94 6.55 -25.56
N LEU A 203 -4.88 5.62 -25.42
CA LEU A 203 -6.30 5.96 -25.26
C LEU A 203 -6.56 6.72 -23.96
N ASP A 204 -5.93 6.29 -22.86
CA ASP A 204 -6.02 6.94 -21.55
C ASP A 204 -5.49 8.40 -21.63
N LEU A 205 -4.35 8.63 -22.27
CA LEU A 205 -3.77 9.97 -22.49
C LEU A 205 -4.60 10.86 -23.41
N MET A 206 -5.27 10.26 -24.39
CA MET A 206 -6.17 10.99 -25.28
C MET A 206 -7.50 11.34 -24.60
N ALA A 207 -7.70 10.96 -23.33
CA ALA A 207 -8.88 11.24 -22.51
C ALA A 207 -10.21 10.91 -23.22
N VAL A 208 -10.25 9.75 -23.90
CA VAL A 208 -11.39 9.37 -24.74
C VAL A 208 -12.55 8.91 -23.87
N SER A 209 -13.40 9.85 -23.47
CA SER A 209 -14.68 9.53 -22.84
C SER A 209 -15.62 8.87 -23.86
N PRO A 210 -16.26 7.74 -23.51
CA PRO A 210 -17.37 7.20 -24.29
C PRO A 210 -18.50 8.22 -24.42
N GLY A 211 -19.26 8.15 -25.52
CA GLY A 211 -20.48 8.93 -25.69
C GLY A 211 -21.57 8.55 -24.67
N PRO A 212 -22.71 9.26 -24.67
CA PRO A 212 -23.85 8.97 -23.78
C PRO A 212 -24.40 7.53 -23.91
N ASP A 213 -24.16 6.91 -25.07
CA ASP A 213 -24.50 5.54 -25.44
C ASP A 213 -23.38 4.52 -25.13
N GLY A 214 -22.27 4.96 -24.53
CA GLY A 214 -21.09 4.16 -24.28
C GLY A 214 -20.24 3.88 -25.53
N SER A 215 -20.58 4.46 -26.68
CA SER A 215 -19.82 4.24 -27.93
C SER A 215 -18.63 5.19 -28.04
N LEU A 216 -17.51 4.68 -28.54
CA LEU A 216 -16.34 5.50 -28.80
C LEU A 216 -16.53 6.30 -30.11
N PRO A 217 -16.06 7.56 -30.18
CA PRO A 217 -16.08 8.33 -31.41
C PRO A 217 -15.43 7.57 -32.58
N LEU A 218 -15.97 7.73 -33.78
CA LEU A 218 -15.52 6.98 -34.97
C LEU A 218 -14.01 7.13 -35.26
N TYR A 219 -13.43 8.31 -35.03
CA TYR A 219 -11.98 8.51 -35.19
C TYR A 219 -11.16 7.66 -34.22
N CYS A 220 -11.68 7.36 -33.02
CA CYS A 220 -11.01 6.48 -32.06
C CYS A 220 -10.99 5.04 -32.55
N GLN A 221 -12.05 4.59 -33.24
CA GLN A 221 -12.07 3.25 -33.87
C GLN A 221 -10.98 3.14 -34.95
N ILE A 222 -10.77 4.21 -35.73
CA ILE A 222 -9.69 4.29 -36.72
C ILE A 222 -8.32 4.22 -36.03
N VAL A 223 -8.12 4.98 -34.95
CA VAL A 223 -6.87 4.94 -34.16
C VAL A 223 -6.62 3.53 -33.61
N ILE A 224 -7.62 2.88 -33.00
CA ILE A 224 -7.51 1.52 -32.48
C ILE A 224 -7.15 0.52 -33.58
N ARG A 225 -7.75 0.65 -34.78
CA ARG A 225 -7.42 -0.20 -35.93
C ARG A 225 -5.97 -0.03 -36.35
N ILE A 226 -5.49 1.21 -36.50
CA ILE A 226 -4.09 1.50 -36.87
C ILE A 226 -3.14 0.92 -35.81
N LEU A 227 -3.43 1.12 -34.52
CA LEU A 227 -2.61 0.59 -33.44
C LEU A 227 -2.55 -0.94 -33.45
N ARG A 228 -3.66 -1.60 -33.82
CA ARG A 228 -3.71 -3.05 -33.99
C ARG A 228 -2.85 -3.50 -35.17
N ASP A 229 -2.94 -2.83 -36.31
CA ASP A 229 -2.15 -3.16 -37.51
C ASP A 229 -0.65 -2.98 -37.26
N LEU A 230 -0.26 -1.89 -36.59
CA LEU A 230 1.12 -1.64 -36.15
C LEU A 230 1.60 -2.72 -35.17
N ARG A 231 0.72 -3.19 -34.27
CA ARG A 231 1.05 -4.28 -33.34
C ARG A 231 1.31 -5.60 -34.08
N ILE A 232 0.54 -5.91 -35.12
CA ILE A 232 0.77 -7.09 -35.97
C ILE A 232 2.11 -6.98 -36.71
N LYS A 233 2.40 -5.81 -37.31
CA LYS A 233 3.70 -5.54 -37.96
C LYS A 233 4.88 -5.69 -36.99
N GLN A 234 4.72 -5.25 -35.73
CA GLN A 234 5.75 -5.38 -34.69
C GLN A 234 6.02 -6.84 -34.32
N GLN A 235 4.98 -7.68 -34.23
CA GLN A 235 5.16 -9.11 -33.95
C GLN A 235 5.99 -9.80 -35.03
N LEU A 236 5.83 -9.40 -36.29
CA LEU A 236 6.57 -9.96 -37.42
C LEU A 236 8.01 -9.44 -37.51
N SER A 237 8.24 -8.17 -37.15
CA SER A 237 9.54 -7.50 -37.29
C SER A 237 10.41 -7.54 -36.03
N GLY A 238 9.86 -7.94 -34.88
CA GLY A 238 10.55 -7.90 -33.58
C GLY A 238 10.82 -6.49 -33.05
N GLY A 239 10.20 -5.46 -33.64
CA GLY A 239 10.37 -4.06 -33.26
C GLY A 239 9.41 -3.57 -32.17
N GLY A 240 9.75 -2.45 -31.52
CA GLY A 240 8.86 -1.74 -30.59
C GLY A 240 7.90 -0.77 -31.30
N PHE A 241 7.01 -0.14 -30.53
CA PHE A 241 6.11 0.89 -31.05
C PHE A 241 6.87 2.11 -31.56
N ASN A 242 6.51 2.57 -32.77
CA ASN A 242 7.08 3.75 -33.42
C ASN A 242 5.98 4.80 -33.64
N TYR A 243 6.11 5.93 -32.94
CA TYR A 243 5.10 6.99 -33.01
C TYR A 243 5.09 7.74 -34.35
N GLY A 244 6.26 7.86 -35.00
CA GLY A 244 6.37 8.45 -36.34
C GLY A 244 5.62 7.64 -37.39
N GLU A 245 5.73 6.30 -37.35
CA GLU A 245 4.97 5.41 -38.23
C GLU A 245 3.47 5.53 -37.97
N PHE A 246 3.06 5.61 -36.70
CA PHE A 246 1.67 5.86 -36.33
C PHE A 246 1.12 7.16 -36.93
N LYS A 247 1.84 8.29 -36.82
CA LYS A 247 1.41 9.55 -37.43
C LYS A 247 1.32 9.46 -38.96
N GLN A 248 2.24 8.75 -39.60
CA GLN A 248 2.18 8.52 -41.04
C GLN A 248 0.92 7.73 -41.43
N GLU A 249 0.66 6.60 -40.78
CA GLU A 249 -0.54 5.79 -41.08
C GLU A 249 -1.85 6.53 -40.79
N LEU A 250 -1.85 7.40 -39.78
CA LEU A 250 -2.99 8.25 -39.46
C LEU A 250 -3.26 9.31 -40.53
N SER A 251 -2.20 9.94 -41.06
CA SER A 251 -2.30 10.92 -42.14
C SER A 251 -2.80 10.33 -43.47
N ARG A 252 -2.66 9.02 -43.65
CA ARG A 252 -3.16 8.29 -44.84
C ARG A 252 -4.65 7.98 -44.76
N GLN A 253 -5.29 8.17 -43.61
CA GLN A 253 -6.73 7.93 -43.47
C GLN A 253 -7.54 9.11 -43.98
N ASN A 254 -8.64 8.81 -44.67
CA ASN A 254 -9.61 9.80 -45.13
C ASN A 254 -10.55 10.21 -43.98
N LEU A 255 -10.03 10.97 -43.02
CA LEU A 255 -10.81 11.54 -41.92
C LEU A 255 -11.57 12.78 -42.41
N THR A 256 -12.84 12.90 -42.01
CA THR A 256 -13.60 14.12 -42.30
C THR A 256 -13.09 15.30 -41.45
N PRO A 257 -13.28 16.56 -41.86
CA PRO A 257 -12.86 17.72 -41.05
C PRO A 257 -13.43 17.70 -39.62
N GLY A 258 -14.67 17.22 -39.46
CA GLY A 258 -15.31 17.07 -38.15
C GLY A 258 -14.72 15.96 -37.26
N GLN A 259 -13.99 15.00 -37.85
CA GLN A 259 -13.23 13.98 -37.11
C GLN A 259 -11.79 14.42 -36.83
N LYS A 260 -11.20 15.18 -37.75
CA LYS A 260 -9.80 15.61 -37.69
C LYS A 260 -9.55 16.57 -36.53
N GLY A 261 -10.38 17.60 -36.36
CA GLY A 261 -10.19 18.59 -35.29
C GLY A 261 -10.16 17.99 -33.87
N PRO A 262 -11.16 17.20 -33.45
CA PRO A 262 -11.14 16.54 -32.15
C PRO A 262 -9.98 15.56 -31.96
N LEU A 263 -9.56 14.88 -33.02
CA LEU A 263 -8.42 13.97 -32.98
C LEU A 263 -7.10 14.73 -32.78
N GLU A 264 -6.89 15.83 -33.50
CA GLU A 264 -5.71 16.70 -33.35
C GLU A 264 -5.59 17.21 -31.91
N GLN A 265 -6.67 17.70 -31.30
CA GLN A 265 -6.66 18.15 -29.89
C GLN A 265 -6.22 17.05 -28.90
N ARG A 266 -6.66 15.80 -29.14
CA ARG A 266 -6.29 14.66 -28.30
C ARG A 266 -4.85 14.22 -28.51
N LEU A 267 -4.37 14.27 -29.76
CA LEU A 267 -2.96 14.02 -30.07
C LEU A 267 -2.07 15.09 -29.47
N ASP A 268 -2.45 16.37 -29.52
CA ASP A 268 -1.72 17.46 -28.88
C ASP A 268 -1.59 17.22 -27.37
N THR A 269 -2.66 16.74 -26.73
CA THR A 269 -2.65 16.37 -25.31
C THR A 269 -1.68 15.22 -25.04
N LEU A 270 -1.71 14.16 -25.85
CA LEU A 270 -0.80 13.02 -25.75
C LEU A 270 0.66 13.45 -25.98
N GLU A 271 0.92 14.21 -27.06
CA GLU A 271 2.25 14.68 -27.44
C GLU A 271 2.84 15.64 -26.40
N SER A 272 2.00 16.39 -25.68
CA SER A 272 2.44 17.26 -24.59
C SER A 272 3.17 16.50 -23.47
N PHE A 273 2.84 15.23 -23.26
CA PHE A 273 3.47 14.34 -22.30
C PHE A 273 4.49 13.37 -22.93
N MET A 274 4.68 13.37 -24.25
CA MET A 274 5.68 12.53 -24.90
C MET A 274 7.08 13.15 -24.85
N ALA A 275 8.10 12.29 -24.98
CA ALA A 275 9.48 12.70 -25.20
C ALA A 275 9.61 13.51 -26.50
N LYS A 276 10.33 14.63 -26.44
CA LYS A 276 10.40 15.59 -27.57
C LYS A 276 10.98 14.95 -28.82
N GLU A 277 11.97 14.09 -28.65
CA GLU A 277 12.63 13.38 -29.75
C GLU A 277 11.69 12.43 -30.49
N ASP A 278 10.74 11.81 -29.78
CA ASP A 278 9.76 10.89 -30.37
C ASP A 278 8.68 11.64 -31.17
N VAL A 279 8.34 12.87 -30.75
CA VAL A 279 7.34 13.72 -31.44
C VAL A 279 7.90 14.37 -32.70
N GLU A 280 9.15 14.85 -32.64
CA GLU A 280 9.85 15.52 -33.75
C GLU A 280 10.29 14.58 -34.88
N GLY A 281 10.16 13.25 -34.70
CA GLY A 281 10.41 12.27 -35.76
C GLY A 281 11.86 12.19 -36.24
N ARG A 282 12.84 12.61 -35.42
CA ARG A 282 14.26 12.53 -35.81
C ARG A 282 14.68 11.07 -35.96
N LEU A 283 15.08 10.71 -37.17
CA LEU A 283 15.68 9.40 -37.50
C LEU A 283 16.78 9.06 -36.51
N ARG A 284 16.68 7.85 -35.95
CA ARG A 284 17.61 7.23 -34.99
C ARG A 284 19.07 7.54 -35.32
N THR A 285 19.63 8.55 -34.66
CA THR A 285 20.99 8.45 -34.17
C THR A 285 20.90 7.68 -32.86
N VAL A 286 21.83 6.78 -32.59
CA VAL A 286 21.87 5.76 -31.52
C VAL A 286 21.83 6.33 -30.07
N CYS A 287 21.45 7.58 -29.90
CA CYS A 287 21.29 8.27 -28.64
C CYS A 287 19.96 7.87 -28.00
N ALA A 288 19.99 7.30 -26.79
CA ALA A 288 18.81 7.12 -25.95
C ALA A 288 17.95 8.40 -25.91
N ASN A 289 16.62 8.27 -25.89
CA ASN A 289 15.68 9.39 -25.75
C ASN A 289 16.03 10.19 -24.49
N LYS A 290 16.71 11.33 -24.65
CA LYS A 290 17.28 12.07 -23.52
C LYS A 290 16.22 12.67 -22.62
N THR A 291 15.04 12.99 -23.19
CA THR A 291 13.94 13.58 -22.42
C THR A 291 12.99 12.56 -21.81
N ALA A 292 13.03 11.28 -22.19
CA ALA A 292 12.10 10.27 -21.69
C ALA A 292 12.35 9.93 -20.22
N THR A 293 11.28 9.84 -19.43
CA THR A 293 11.32 9.41 -18.03
C THR A 293 11.77 7.95 -17.97
N THR A 294 12.91 7.71 -17.32
CA THR A 294 13.37 6.34 -17.00
C THR A 294 12.63 5.81 -15.76
N TRP A 295 12.16 4.56 -15.83
CA TRP A 295 11.41 3.90 -14.74
C TRP A 295 12.24 2.87 -13.96
N MET A 296 13.54 2.77 -14.24
CA MET A 296 14.42 1.77 -13.65
C MET A 296 14.41 1.83 -12.10
N PRO A 297 14.05 0.73 -11.42
CA PRO A 297 13.93 0.68 -9.97
C PRO A 297 15.30 0.80 -9.30
N LYS A 298 15.36 1.54 -8.20
CA LYS A 298 16.59 1.75 -7.41
C LYS A 298 16.27 1.68 -5.92
N ALA A 299 17.01 0.85 -5.18
CA ALA A 299 16.86 0.74 -3.74
C ALA A 299 17.12 2.10 -3.05
N GLY A 300 16.29 2.46 -2.07
CA GLY A 300 16.41 3.73 -1.34
C GLY A 300 16.02 4.97 -2.14
N HIS A 301 15.37 4.80 -3.29
CA HIS A 301 14.84 5.91 -4.08
C HIS A 301 13.33 6.07 -3.90
N LEU A 302 12.90 7.31 -3.77
CA LEU A 302 11.48 7.70 -3.77
C LEU A 302 11.18 8.54 -5.00
N THR A 303 10.24 8.09 -5.83
CA THR A 303 9.71 8.87 -6.95
C THR A 303 8.37 9.48 -6.53
N ILE A 304 8.27 10.80 -6.50
CA ILE A 304 7.01 11.51 -6.26
C ILE A 304 6.49 11.97 -7.62
N VAL A 305 5.31 11.53 -8.02
CA VAL A 305 4.61 12.08 -9.18
C VAL A 305 3.70 13.17 -8.64
N ASP A 306 4.13 14.42 -8.79
CA ASP A 306 3.43 15.61 -8.32
C ASP A 306 2.76 16.27 -9.52
N LEU A 307 1.46 16.01 -9.69
CA LEU A 307 0.66 16.54 -10.80
C LEU A 307 -0.11 17.80 -10.43
N SER A 308 0.26 18.43 -9.33
CA SER A 308 -0.36 19.66 -8.84
C SER A 308 -0.07 20.80 -9.81
N CYS A 309 -1.01 21.08 -10.70
CA CYS A 309 -0.89 22.07 -11.76
C CYS A 309 -2.26 22.67 -12.06
N PRO A 310 -2.39 24.01 -12.21
CA PRO A 310 -3.65 24.64 -12.57
C PRO A 310 -4.29 24.14 -13.87
N THR A 311 -3.49 23.57 -14.78
CA THR A 311 -3.96 23.05 -16.08
C THR A 311 -4.29 21.57 -16.05
N VAL A 312 -4.13 20.89 -14.91
CA VAL A 312 -4.37 19.45 -14.77
C VAL A 312 -5.60 19.23 -13.90
N THR A 313 -6.60 18.54 -14.43
CA THR A 313 -7.80 18.15 -13.67
C THR A 313 -7.55 16.90 -12.83
N ALA A 314 -8.40 16.63 -11.84
CA ALA A 314 -8.36 15.42 -11.04
C ALA A 314 -8.46 14.14 -11.89
N GLU A 315 -9.28 14.15 -12.95
CA GLU A 315 -9.44 13.04 -13.88
C GLU A 315 -8.17 12.81 -14.69
N SER A 316 -7.56 13.89 -15.20
CA SER A 316 -6.30 13.82 -15.95
C SER A 316 -5.16 13.33 -15.05
N ALA A 317 -5.14 13.75 -13.78
CA ALA A 317 -4.20 13.26 -12.78
C ALA A 317 -4.41 11.77 -12.50
N CYS A 318 -5.66 11.30 -12.37
CA CYS A 318 -5.97 9.87 -12.21
C CYS A 318 -5.48 9.03 -13.38
N ALA A 319 -5.76 9.46 -14.62
CA ALA A 319 -5.30 8.78 -15.83
C ALA A 319 -3.76 8.68 -15.85
N MET A 320 -3.08 9.78 -15.54
CA MET A 320 -1.62 9.82 -15.48
C MET A 320 -1.05 8.97 -14.34
N PHE A 321 -1.64 8.98 -13.15
CA PHE A 321 -1.26 8.10 -12.05
C PHE A 321 -1.44 6.63 -12.41
N ASN A 322 -2.51 6.27 -13.12
CA ASN A 322 -2.73 4.91 -13.59
C ASN A 322 -1.62 4.47 -14.58
N ILE A 323 -1.24 5.34 -15.51
CA ILE A 323 -0.13 5.11 -16.44
C ILE A 323 1.20 4.94 -15.67
N CYS A 324 1.48 5.83 -14.73
CA CYS A 324 2.69 5.78 -13.90
C CYS A 324 2.75 4.51 -13.03
N LEU A 325 1.62 4.11 -12.45
CA LEU A 325 1.48 2.88 -11.68
C LEU A 325 1.81 1.66 -12.53
N SER A 326 1.19 1.57 -13.71
CA SER A 326 1.45 0.49 -14.66
C SER A 326 2.91 0.45 -15.11
N LEU A 327 3.53 1.61 -15.42
CA LEU A 327 4.94 1.69 -15.81
C LEU A 327 5.88 1.23 -14.70
N PHE A 328 5.60 1.62 -13.46
CA PHE A 328 6.37 1.24 -12.28
C PHE A 328 6.24 -0.26 -11.95
N LEU A 329 5.04 -0.84 -12.13
CA LEU A 329 4.78 -2.25 -11.86
C LEU A 329 5.27 -3.21 -12.96
N GLU A 330 5.39 -2.72 -14.20
CA GLU A 330 5.92 -3.51 -15.34
C GLU A 330 7.43 -3.73 -15.29
N GLN A 331 8.18 -2.96 -14.48
CA GLN A 331 9.62 -3.13 -14.41
C GLN A 331 9.98 -4.46 -13.74
N ASP A 332 10.86 -5.23 -14.37
CA ASP A 332 11.51 -6.37 -13.74
C ASP A 332 12.42 -5.87 -12.62
N THR A 333 12.22 -6.39 -11.41
CA THR A 333 12.95 -5.92 -10.24
C THR A 333 13.17 -7.02 -9.23
N LEU A 334 14.40 -7.11 -8.74
CA LEU A 334 14.74 -7.85 -7.52
C LEU A 334 14.50 -6.99 -6.27
N VAL A 335 14.32 -5.68 -6.44
CA VAL A 335 14.07 -4.73 -5.36
C VAL A 335 12.57 -4.68 -5.07
N GLY A 336 12.18 -4.83 -3.80
CA GLY A 336 10.80 -4.69 -3.36
C GLY A 336 10.22 -3.29 -3.64
N ARG A 337 8.91 -3.22 -3.84
CA ARG A 337 8.22 -2.00 -4.27
C ARG A 337 7.24 -1.49 -3.22
N VAL A 338 7.13 -0.18 -3.10
CA VAL A 338 6.04 0.48 -2.37
C VAL A 338 5.39 1.53 -3.25
N VAL A 339 4.06 1.49 -3.31
CA VAL A 339 3.20 2.48 -3.97
C VAL A 339 2.44 3.20 -2.87
N ALA A 340 2.43 4.53 -2.89
CA ALA A 340 1.74 5.35 -1.91
C ALA A 340 0.84 6.38 -2.62
N LEU A 341 -0.40 6.48 -2.16
CA LEU A 341 -1.36 7.49 -2.57
C LEU A 341 -1.50 8.48 -1.43
N ASP A 342 -1.08 9.73 -1.67
CA ASP A 342 -1.19 10.80 -0.69
C ASP A 342 -2.44 11.64 -0.95
N GLU A 343 -3.15 12.00 0.11
CA GLU A 343 -4.41 12.77 0.08
C GLU A 343 -5.40 12.28 -1.00
N ALA A 344 -5.59 10.97 -1.15
CA ALA A 344 -6.29 10.34 -2.29
C ALA A 344 -7.68 10.93 -2.63
N HIS A 345 -8.45 11.35 -1.62
CA HIS A 345 -9.73 12.09 -1.81
C HIS A 345 -9.65 13.36 -2.69
N LYS A 346 -8.47 13.96 -2.90
CA LYS A 346 -8.31 15.14 -3.76
C LYS A 346 -8.45 14.84 -5.24
N TYR A 347 -8.21 13.58 -5.66
CA TYR A 347 -8.25 13.19 -7.06
C TYR A 347 -9.10 11.95 -7.34
N MET A 348 -9.27 11.05 -6.37
CA MET A 348 -10.15 9.88 -6.51
C MET A 348 -11.61 10.28 -6.26
N THR A 349 -12.21 10.91 -7.27
CA THR A 349 -13.63 11.30 -7.30
C THR A 349 -14.48 10.26 -8.05
N ASP A 350 -15.77 10.53 -8.30
CA ASP A 350 -16.69 9.59 -8.98
C ASP A 350 -16.52 9.50 -10.52
N GLY A 351 -15.37 9.89 -11.06
CA GLY A 351 -15.08 9.86 -12.50
C GLY A 351 -14.61 8.51 -13.05
N GLY A 352 -14.74 8.31 -14.36
CA GLY A 352 -14.29 7.08 -15.05
C GLY A 352 -12.79 6.78 -14.87
N GLU A 353 -11.94 7.81 -14.90
CA GLU A 353 -10.50 7.66 -14.69
C GLU A 353 -10.14 7.26 -13.26
N SER A 354 -10.88 7.79 -12.27
CA SER A 354 -10.74 7.40 -10.87
C SER A 354 -11.16 5.95 -10.65
N GLN A 355 -12.22 5.49 -11.32
CA GLN A 355 -12.61 4.07 -11.31
C GLN A 355 -11.53 3.19 -11.95
N ALA A 356 -10.98 3.59 -13.09
CA ALA A 356 -9.89 2.85 -13.74
C ALA A 356 -8.64 2.75 -12.86
N LEU A 357 -8.26 3.84 -12.19
CA LEU A 357 -7.17 3.84 -11.19
C LEU A 357 -7.52 2.92 -10.02
N THR A 358 -8.74 2.99 -9.48
CA THR A 358 -9.21 2.12 -8.40
C THR A 358 -9.11 0.64 -8.78
N GLU A 359 -9.55 0.27 -9.98
CA GLU A 359 -9.45 -1.11 -10.49
C GLU A 359 -8.01 -1.57 -10.64
N ALA A 360 -7.12 -0.70 -11.14
CA ALA A 360 -5.70 -0.99 -11.24
C ALA A 360 -5.07 -1.22 -9.86
N LEU A 361 -5.45 -0.43 -8.86
CA LEU A 361 -5.01 -0.60 -7.47
C LEU A 361 -5.54 -1.90 -6.86
N LEU A 362 -6.83 -2.21 -7.05
CA LEU A 362 -7.43 -3.48 -6.59
C LEU A 362 -6.73 -4.69 -7.21
N SER A 363 -6.43 -4.63 -8.51
CA SER A 363 -5.66 -5.65 -9.22
C SER A 363 -4.25 -5.79 -8.63
N SER A 364 -3.59 -4.66 -8.35
CA SER A 364 -2.27 -4.62 -7.73
C SER A 364 -2.27 -5.21 -6.31
N ILE A 365 -3.30 -4.96 -5.50
CA ILE A 365 -3.46 -5.58 -4.17
C ILE A 365 -3.62 -7.10 -4.30
N ARG A 366 -4.43 -7.57 -5.25
CA ARG A 366 -4.64 -9.02 -5.48
C ARG A 366 -3.37 -9.73 -5.95
N LEU A 367 -2.54 -9.04 -6.74
CA LEU A 367 -1.29 -9.56 -7.29
C LEU A 367 -0.05 -9.17 -6.47
N GLN A 368 -0.22 -8.56 -5.28
CA GLN A 368 0.86 -7.96 -4.52
C GLN A 368 1.99 -8.93 -4.15
N ARG A 369 1.67 -10.23 -3.95
CA ARG A 369 2.65 -11.28 -3.67
C ARG A 369 3.52 -11.61 -4.89
N HIS A 370 2.94 -11.62 -6.07
CA HIS A 370 3.68 -11.85 -7.33
C HIS A 370 4.51 -10.62 -7.73
N LEU A 371 3.99 -9.42 -7.45
CA LEU A 371 4.66 -8.16 -7.77
C LEU A 371 5.66 -7.71 -6.69
N GLY A 372 5.65 -8.32 -5.50
CA GLY A 372 6.47 -7.88 -4.37
C GLY A 372 6.16 -6.44 -3.93
N THR A 373 4.91 -5.99 -4.13
CA THR A 373 4.49 -4.59 -3.96
C THR A 373 3.74 -4.41 -2.65
N ARG A 374 4.00 -3.30 -1.96
CA ARG A 374 3.19 -2.80 -0.85
C ARG A 374 2.41 -1.58 -1.29
N LEU A 375 1.16 -1.48 -0.86
CA LEU A 375 0.30 -0.36 -1.20
C LEU A 375 -0.09 0.43 0.05
N LEU A 376 0.14 1.73 0.04
CA LEU A 376 -0.26 2.66 1.09
C LEU A 376 -1.29 3.64 0.51
N ILE A 377 -2.43 3.78 1.16
CA ILE A 377 -3.47 4.72 0.74
C ILE A 377 -3.73 5.65 1.92
N ALA A 378 -3.38 6.93 1.78
CA ALA A 378 -3.71 7.96 2.75
C ALA A 378 -4.82 8.85 2.21
N THR A 379 -5.90 8.99 2.96
CA THR A 379 -7.07 9.79 2.57
C THR A 379 -7.71 10.44 3.80
N GLN A 380 -8.35 11.61 3.63
CA GLN A 380 -9.18 12.14 4.71
C GLN A 380 -10.48 11.34 4.85
N GLU A 381 -11.05 10.98 3.70
CA GLU A 381 -12.36 10.37 3.59
C GLU A 381 -12.23 8.86 3.36
N PRO A 382 -12.66 8.00 4.30
CA PRO A 382 -12.66 6.55 4.09
C PRO A 382 -13.71 6.11 3.05
N THR A 383 -14.61 7.01 2.64
CA THR A 383 -15.68 6.75 1.68
C THR A 383 -15.23 6.74 0.22
N ILE A 384 -13.98 7.14 -0.08
CA ILE A 384 -13.45 7.23 -1.46
C ILE A 384 -13.62 5.92 -2.25
N SER A 385 -13.44 4.79 -1.60
CA SER A 385 -13.58 3.47 -2.21
C SER A 385 -13.67 2.41 -1.12
N PRO A 386 -14.90 2.00 -0.77
CA PRO A 386 -15.09 0.91 0.18
C PRO A 386 -14.43 -0.40 -0.27
N LYS A 387 -14.35 -0.63 -1.59
CA LYS A 387 -13.66 -1.78 -2.18
C LYS A 387 -12.16 -1.81 -1.83
N LEU A 388 -11.51 -0.65 -1.76
CA LEU A 388 -10.10 -0.56 -1.37
C LEU A 388 -9.93 -0.84 0.13
N LEU A 389 -10.85 -0.33 0.96
CA LEU A 389 -10.87 -0.58 2.40
C LEU A 389 -11.00 -2.09 2.71
N ASP A 390 -11.89 -2.80 2.01
CA ASP A 390 -12.13 -4.24 2.20
C ASP A 390 -10.90 -5.12 1.90
N LEU A 391 -10.09 -4.74 0.91
CA LEU A 391 -8.90 -5.51 0.53
C LEU A 391 -7.64 -5.09 1.30
N CYS A 392 -7.70 -4.06 2.14
CA CYS A 392 -6.55 -3.61 2.91
C CYS A 392 -6.29 -4.53 4.11
N SER A 393 -5.08 -5.08 4.19
CA SER A 393 -4.64 -5.95 5.30
C SER A 393 -4.50 -5.20 6.64
N VAL A 394 -4.27 -3.89 6.58
CA VAL A 394 -4.11 -3.01 7.72
C VAL A 394 -4.92 -1.74 7.49
N THR A 395 -5.71 -1.33 8.48
CA THR A 395 -6.36 -0.02 8.49
C THR A 395 -5.91 0.77 9.72
N ILE A 396 -5.43 1.99 9.50
CA ILE A 396 -4.96 2.92 10.53
C ILE A 396 -5.90 4.12 10.54
N VAL A 397 -6.66 4.26 11.61
CA VAL A 397 -7.68 5.29 11.77
C VAL A 397 -7.18 6.34 12.76
N HIS A 398 -6.89 7.53 12.25
CA HIS A 398 -6.62 8.72 13.05
C HIS A 398 -7.92 9.43 13.44
N ARG A 399 -7.78 10.46 14.29
CA ARG A 399 -8.92 11.27 14.74
C ARG A 399 -9.76 11.78 13.57
N PHE A 400 -11.08 11.60 13.66
CA PHE A 400 -12.07 12.30 12.84
C PHE A 400 -13.38 12.49 13.64
N SER A 401 -14.30 13.30 13.11
CA SER A 401 -15.59 13.62 13.77
C SER A 401 -16.84 13.27 12.94
N SER A 402 -16.69 12.76 11.72
CA SER A 402 -17.82 12.39 10.84
C SER A 402 -18.47 11.05 11.23
N PRO A 403 -19.76 11.02 11.59
CA PRO A 403 -20.48 9.77 11.83
C PRO A 403 -20.61 8.91 10.57
N ALA A 404 -20.75 9.52 9.40
CA ALA A 404 -20.86 8.80 8.13
C ALA A 404 -19.58 8.01 7.79
N TRP A 405 -18.42 8.55 8.16
CA TRP A 405 -17.14 7.85 8.04
C TRP A 405 -17.07 6.64 8.97
N LEU A 406 -17.54 6.79 10.22
CA LEU A 406 -17.63 5.68 11.15
C LEU A 406 -18.58 4.57 10.65
N GLU A 407 -19.74 4.92 10.11
CA GLU A 407 -20.67 3.93 9.54
C GLU A 407 -20.06 3.16 8.37
N THR A 408 -19.24 3.82 7.57
CA THR A 408 -18.48 3.16 6.50
C THR A 408 -17.46 2.20 7.10
N LEU A 409 -16.66 2.63 8.09
CA LEU A 409 -15.71 1.74 8.77
C LEU A 409 -16.40 0.52 9.39
N LYS A 410 -17.59 0.67 9.99
CA LYS A 410 -18.36 -0.45 10.57
C LYS A 410 -18.82 -1.48 9.56
N ARG A 411 -19.19 -1.04 8.36
CA ARG A 411 -19.64 -1.94 7.28
C ARG A 411 -18.51 -2.79 6.73
N HIS A 412 -17.28 -2.29 6.80
CA HIS A 412 -16.12 -2.88 6.11
C HIS A 412 -15.09 -3.50 7.08
N LEU A 413 -15.11 -3.13 8.37
CA LEU A 413 -14.21 -3.65 9.38
C LEU A 413 -14.99 -4.44 10.44
N ALA A 414 -14.87 -5.77 10.43
CA ALA A 414 -15.53 -6.65 11.40
C ALA A 414 -15.23 -6.27 12.87
N ALA A 415 -14.02 -5.79 13.13
CA ALA A 415 -13.57 -5.27 14.42
C ALA A 415 -14.32 -3.99 14.86
N ALA A 416 -14.81 -3.18 13.92
CA ALA A 416 -15.65 -2.03 14.21
C ALA A 416 -17.13 -2.42 14.39
N THR A 417 -17.58 -3.55 13.85
CA THR A 417 -18.97 -4.04 13.90
C THR A 417 -19.29 -4.85 15.16
N ALA A 418 -18.35 -5.67 15.65
CA ALA A 418 -18.64 -6.73 16.63
C ALA A 418 -18.80 -6.27 18.11
N GLY A 419 -18.68 -4.96 18.39
CA GLY A 419 -18.41 -4.48 19.75
C GLY A 419 -16.97 -4.84 20.14
N VAL A 420 -16.17 -3.85 20.48
CA VAL A 420 -14.72 -4.01 20.60
C VAL A 420 -14.38 -5.03 21.69
N ILE A 421 -13.68 -6.12 21.36
CA ILE A 421 -13.01 -6.97 22.35
C ILE A 421 -11.67 -6.30 22.70
N LEU A 422 -11.58 -5.74 23.90
CA LEU A 422 -10.34 -5.18 24.45
C LEU A 422 -9.58 -6.25 25.25
N GLY A 423 -8.43 -6.69 24.73
CA GLY A 423 -7.55 -7.63 25.43
C GLY A 423 -8.18 -8.99 25.73
N THR A 424 -7.48 -9.81 26.53
CA THR A 424 -7.86 -11.18 26.92
C THR A 424 -9.13 -11.27 27.79
N GLY A 425 -9.89 -10.18 27.93
CA GLY A 425 -10.98 -10.01 28.90
C GLY A 425 -12.41 -10.03 28.35
N GLY A 426 -12.63 -10.20 27.04
CA GLY A 426 -13.95 -10.57 26.48
C GLY A 426 -15.11 -9.57 26.62
N TYR A 427 -14.90 -8.34 27.11
CA TYR A 427 -15.96 -7.32 27.19
C TYR A 427 -16.26 -6.72 25.80
N ARG A 428 -17.54 -6.68 25.40
CA ARG A 428 -18.03 -5.99 24.19
C ARG A 428 -18.51 -4.59 24.54
N GLU A 429 -17.85 -3.55 24.03
CA GLU A 429 -18.31 -2.16 24.19
C GLU A 429 -19.44 -1.80 23.20
N PRO A 430 -20.41 -0.96 23.60
CA PRO A 430 -21.45 -0.44 22.73
C PRO A 430 -20.88 0.50 21.66
N VAL A 431 -21.56 0.55 20.51
CA VAL A 431 -21.17 1.23 19.27
C VAL A 431 -20.79 2.73 19.43
N GLY A 432 -21.41 3.44 20.37
CA GLY A 432 -21.07 4.85 20.67
C GLY A 432 -19.65 5.03 21.21
N ALA A 433 -19.14 4.05 21.94
CA ALA A 433 -17.82 4.11 22.56
C ALA A 433 -16.67 4.17 21.53
N LEU A 434 -16.85 3.57 20.34
CA LEU A 434 -15.83 3.63 19.29
C LEU A 434 -15.70 5.05 18.71
N MET A 435 -16.82 5.76 18.53
CA MET A 435 -16.79 7.15 18.07
C MET A 435 -16.09 8.04 19.09
N ASP A 436 -16.46 7.90 20.37
CA ASP A 436 -15.87 8.68 21.47
C ASP A 436 -14.35 8.46 21.54
N ARG A 437 -13.89 7.22 21.35
CA ARG A 437 -12.46 6.89 21.28
C ARG A 437 -11.77 7.55 20.09
N ILE A 438 -12.36 7.50 18.89
CA ILE A 438 -11.78 8.12 17.69
C ILE A 438 -11.66 9.64 17.85
N VAL A 439 -12.70 10.29 18.38
CA VAL A 439 -12.69 11.74 18.62
C VAL A 439 -11.67 12.12 19.69
N ALA A 440 -11.47 11.26 20.71
CA ALA A 440 -10.52 11.48 21.79
C ALA A 440 -9.05 11.24 21.42
N LEU A 441 -8.75 10.67 20.24
CA LEU A 441 -7.37 10.45 19.77
C LEU A 441 -6.58 11.77 19.73
N ARG A 442 -5.37 11.76 20.28
CA ARG A 442 -4.44 12.88 20.15
C ARG A 442 -3.72 12.85 18.80
N GLN A 443 -3.10 13.96 18.42
CA GLN A 443 -2.25 13.99 17.22
C GLN A 443 -1.13 12.94 17.33
N GLY A 444 -1.02 12.09 16.32
CA GLY A 444 -0.05 10.97 16.30
C GLY A 444 -0.52 9.70 17.03
N GLU A 445 -1.71 9.71 17.63
CA GLU A 445 -2.39 8.49 18.09
C GLU A 445 -3.41 8.02 17.05
N ALA A 446 -3.52 6.70 16.89
CA ALA A 446 -4.43 6.08 15.94
C ALA A 446 -4.98 4.75 16.48
N LEU A 447 -6.09 4.30 15.91
CA LEU A 447 -6.59 2.94 16.08
C LEU A 447 -6.11 2.06 14.92
N LEU A 448 -5.50 0.93 15.24
CA LEU A 448 -4.99 -0.03 14.29
C LEU A 448 -5.93 -1.24 14.21
N PHE A 449 -6.37 -1.54 13.00
CA PHE A 449 -7.20 -2.69 12.66
C PHE A 449 -6.41 -3.58 11.70
N SER A 450 -6.16 -4.84 12.08
CA SER A 450 -5.51 -5.81 11.20
C SER A 450 -5.82 -7.22 11.66
N PRO A 451 -6.79 -7.91 11.04
CA PRO A 451 -7.23 -9.23 11.51
C PRO A 451 -6.13 -10.28 11.54
N SER A 452 -5.17 -10.19 10.60
CA SER A 452 -4.03 -11.09 10.47
C SER A 452 -2.79 -10.66 11.26
N ALA A 453 -2.87 -9.58 12.05
CA ALA A 453 -1.76 -9.19 12.92
C ALA A 453 -1.56 -10.21 14.03
N ILE A 454 -0.32 -10.61 14.29
CA ILE A 454 -0.01 -11.56 15.36
C ILE A 454 0.40 -10.77 16.61
N VAL A 455 -0.33 -10.97 17.70
CA VAL A 455 -0.17 -10.19 18.94
C VAL A 455 0.57 -10.93 20.05
N ASP A 456 0.58 -12.27 19.98
CA ASP A 456 1.24 -13.14 20.94
C ASP A 456 1.54 -14.51 20.33
N ILE A 457 2.34 -15.32 21.02
CA ILE A 457 2.59 -16.73 20.71
C ILE A 457 2.28 -17.50 21.99
N GLY A 458 1.13 -18.15 22.02
CA GLY A 458 0.63 -18.84 23.20
C GLY A 458 1.21 -20.24 23.34
N ASN A 459 1.49 -20.67 24.58
CA ASN A 459 1.65 -22.09 24.86
C ASN A 459 0.25 -22.71 24.81
N GLY A 460 0.03 -23.74 23.98
CA GLY A 460 -1.26 -24.36 23.66
C GLY A 460 -2.06 -24.95 24.82
N ILE A 461 -2.44 -24.15 25.82
CA ILE A 461 -3.49 -24.51 26.78
C ILE A 461 -4.79 -23.92 26.22
N MET A 462 -5.54 -24.74 25.49
CA MET A 462 -6.94 -24.44 25.18
C MET A 462 -7.71 -24.27 26.50
N LYS A 463 -7.82 -23.04 27.00
CA LYS A 463 -8.91 -22.69 27.92
C LYS A 463 -10.17 -22.51 27.09
N HIS A 464 -10.80 -23.63 26.73
CA HIS A 464 -12.21 -23.62 26.38
C HIS A 464 -12.98 -23.09 27.59
N GLY A 465 -13.47 -21.85 27.48
CA GLY A 465 -14.35 -21.25 28.46
C GLY A 465 -15.71 -21.95 28.44
N THR A 466 -15.84 -23.03 29.21
CA THR A 466 -17.13 -23.46 29.75
C THR A 466 -17.26 -22.89 31.15
N THR A 467 -18.06 -21.84 31.26
CA THR A 467 -18.65 -21.36 32.50
C THR A 467 -19.32 -22.52 33.23
N GLN A 468 -18.79 -22.91 34.39
CA GLN A 468 -19.59 -23.54 35.44
C GLN A 468 -19.48 -22.73 36.73
N ASN A 469 -20.66 -22.44 37.25
CA ASN A 469 -20.98 -21.74 38.48
C ASN A 469 -20.07 -22.13 39.67
N GLY A 470 -19.53 -21.11 40.33
CA GLY A 470 -18.99 -21.26 41.68
C GLY A 470 -20.14 -21.32 42.70
N GLN A 471 -20.38 -22.51 43.25
CA GLN A 471 -20.87 -22.69 44.61
C GLN A 471 -19.89 -23.60 45.36
N ASN A 472 -19.32 -23.02 46.42
CA ASN A 472 -18.78 -23.60 47.67
C ASN A 472 -18.26 -25.05 47.68
N GLY A 473 -17.02 -25.22 48.17
CA GLY A 473 -16.60 -26.48 48.80
C GLY A 473 -15.09 -26.58 49.04
N CYS A 474 -14.66 -26.28 50.27
CA CYS A 474 -13.35 -26.66 50.77
C CYS A 474 -13.24 -28.20 50.87
N THR A 475 -12.15 -28.80 50.41
CA THR A 475 -11.49 -29.95 51.07
C THR A 475 -10.05 -30.14 50.58
N ASN A 476 -9.17 -30.43 51.54
CA ASN A 476 -7.77 -30.80 51.36
C ASN A 476 -7.64 -32.21 50.78
N GLY A 477 -6.59 -32.44 49.98
CA GLY A 477 -6.17 -33.78 49.57
C GLY A 477 -4.80 -33.76 48.91
N ALA A 478 -3.77 -34.10 49.67
CA ALA A 478 -2.42 -34.34 49.19
C ALA A 478 -2.38 -35.61 48.32
N GLY A 479 -1.65 -35.56 47.21
CA GLY A 479 -1.42 -36.71 46.33
C GLY A 479 -0.29 -36.40 45.35
N SER A 480 0.93 -36.77 45.75
CA SER A 480 2.14 -36.72 44.94
C SER A 480 2.13 -37.90 43.96
N ALA A 481 2.27 -37.64 42.67
CA ALA A 481 2.61 -38.65 41.68
C ALA A 481 3.45 -38.00 40.57
N ASN A 482 4.75 -38.31 40.59
CA ASN A 482 5.71 -38.01 39.54
C ASN A 482 5.33 -38.78 38.27
N GLY A 483 5.18 -38.04 37.18
CA GLY A 483 5.12 -38.57 35.82
C GLY A 483 5.70 -37.52 34.89
N GLU A 484 6.99 -37.64 34.58
CA GLU A 484 7.64 -36.92 33.48
C GLU A 484 7.01 -37.40 32.17
N HIS A 485 5.98 -36.70 31.72
CA HIS A 485 5.60 -36.68 30.32
C HIS A 485 6.17 -35.41 29.71
N ASP A 486 7.09 -35.59 28.77
CA ASP A 486 7.61 -34.56 27.87
C ASP A 486 6.45 -34.07 26.99
N VAL A 487 5.66 -33.14 27.52
CA VAL A 487 4.60 -32.46 26.77
C VAL A 487 5.30 -31.40 25.94
N GLY A 488 5.60 -31.71 24.68
CA GLY A 488 5.99 -30.72 23.69
C GLY A 488 5.00 -29.56 23.74
N THR A 489 5.47 -28.39 24.20
CA THR A 489 4.65 -27.19 24.23
C THR A 489 4.48 -26.71 22.80
N ASP A 490 3.39 -27.12 22.15
CA ASP A 490 2.99 -26.53 20.88
C ASP A 490 2.71 -25.04 21.10
N GLN A 491 3.64 -24.22 20.62
CA GLN A 491 3.52 -22.78 20.58
C GLN A 491 2.63 -22.42 19.41
N ARG A 492 1.45 -21.86 19.68
CA ARG A 492 0.50 -21.43 18.64
C ARG A 492 0.45 -19.93 18.51
N VAL A 493 0.42 -19.44 17.28
CA VAL A 493 0.29 -18.00 17.00
C VAL A 493 -1.09 -17.46 17.44
N VAL A 494 -1.10 -16.27 18.03
CA VAL A 494 -2.32 -15.59 18.46
C VAL A 494 -2.57 -14.38 17.57
N HIS A 495 -3.63 -14.45 16.76
CA HIS A 495 -4.07 -13.37 15.88
C HIS A 495 -4.89 -12.30 16.62
N LEU A 496 -4.81 -11.06 16.15
CA LEU A 496 -5.64 -9.95 16.63
C LEU A 496 -7.12 -10.16 16.30
N GLY A 497 -7.42 -10.74 15.13
CA GLY A 497 -8.78 -11.04 14.69
C GLY A 497 -9.67 -9.79 14.64
N GLN A 498 -10.71 -9.75 15.47
CA GLN A 498 -11.64 -8.60 15.56
C GLN A 498 -11.19 -7.53 16.57
N GLY A 499 -9.97 -7.63 17.11
CA GLY A 499 -9.42 -6.67 18.05
C GLY A 499 -9.01 -5.34 17.41
N ILE A 500 -8.81 -4.33 18.26
CA ILE A 500 -8.31 -3.00 17.88
C ILE A 500 -7.17 -2.64 18.82
N ILE A 501 -6.05 -2.15 18.26
CA ILE A 501 -4.92 -1.68 19.06
C ILE A 501 -4.90 -0.14 19.05
N HIS A 502 -4.84 0.49 20.21
CA HIS A 502 -4.64 1.95 20.32
C HIS A 502 -3.14 2.24 20.26
N ILE A 503 -2.69 2.74 19.12
CA ILE A 503 -1.28 2.96 18.86
C ILE A 503 -0.91 4.44 18.95
N ARG A 504 0.32 4.71 19.39
CA ARG A 504 1.01 5.97 19.15
C ARG A 504 2.10 5.72 18.12
N VAL A 505 1.97 6.36 16.96
CA VAL A 505 2.94 6.23 15.87
C VAL A 505 4.25 6.86 16.32
N ARG A 506 5.37 6.22 15.98
CA ARG A 506 6.70 6.72 16.35
C ARG A 506 6.97 8.09 15.75
N LYS A 507 7.97 8.80 16.29
CA LYS A 507 8.47 10.03 15.68
C LYS A 507 9.20 9.73 14.37
N ARG A 508 9.21 10.71 13.47
CA ARG A 508 10.00 10.68 12.23
C ARG A 508 11.49 10.65 12.55
N ILE A 509 12.26 9.95 11.74
CA ILE A 509 13.74 10.05 11.74
C ILE A 509 14.20 11.16 10.79
N THR A 510 13.34 11.55 9.85
CA THR A 510 13.53 12.66 8.90
C THR A 510 12.86 13.93 9.41
N GLN A 511 13.22 15.09 8.82
CA GLN A 511 12.55 16.36 9.13
C GLN A 511 11.05 16.25 8.87
N ASP A 512 10.21 16.86 9.72
CA ASP A 512 8.76 16.86 9.54
C ASP A 512 8.28 18.11 8.78
N GLY A 513 7.58 17.87 7.67
CA GLY A 513 7.02 18.89 6.80
C GLY A 513 5.60 19.35 7.17
N GLY A 514 4.88 18.59 8.01
CA GLY A 514 3.46 18.77 8.30
C GLY A 514 3.14 19.90 9.29
N LYS A 515 3.79 21.06 9.19
CA LYS A 515 3.51 22.19 10.10
C LYS A 515 2.27 22.95 9.63
N SER A 516 1.25 23.03 10.50
CA SER A 516 0.09 23.89 10.28
C SER A 516 0.50 25.37 10.25
N VAL A 517 0.03 26.10 9.23
CA VAL A 517 0.13 27.56 9.21
C VAL A 517 -0.92 28.11 10.17
N MET A 518 -0.47 28.63 11.31
CA MET A 518 -1.35 29.23 12.33
C MET A 518 -1.43 30.74 12.10
N ALA A 519 -2.59 31.34 12.36
CA ALA A 519 -2.72 32.79 12.45
C ALA A 519 -1.84 33.29 13.62
N GLY A 520 -1.01 34.30 13.34
CA GLY A 520 -0.09 34.91 14.31
C GLY A 520 -0.76 35.93 15.20
#